data_AF-R5R423-F1
#
_entry.id   AF-R5R423-F1
#
_cell.length_a   1.000
_cell.length_b   1.000
_cell.length_c   1.000
_cell.angle_alpha   90.00
_cell.angle_beta   90.00
_cell.angle_gamma   90.00
#
_symmetry.space_group_name_H-M   'P 1'
#
loop_
_entity.id
_entity.type
_entity.pdbx_description
1 polymer ?
#
loop_
_entity_poly.entity_id
_entity_poly.type
_entity_poly.pdbx_seq_one_letter_code
_entity_poly.pdbx_strand_id
1 'polypeptide(L)'
;MNILIVNILLDIMHGAAKFIKKTKQTDKEGEVFYGRIIKITEYRKKVEEQLIQVGINSVDELKKVGAKAAWLKIQEIDESACINRLMALEGAIEGVKKTMLSDEVKSDLKEFYQWNKK
;
A
#
# COMPACT_ATOMS: atom_id res chain seq x y z
N MET A 1 -18.37 -13.26 26.12
CA MET A 1 -18.38 -13.02 24.66
C MET A 1 -17.38 -11.91 24.37
N ASN A 2 -16.50 -12.12 23.41
CA ASN A 2 -15.07 -11.82 23.49
C ASN A 2 -14.75 -10.30 23.41
N ILE A 3 -14.37 -9.68 24.55
CA ILE A 3 -13.89 -8.27 24.61
C ILE A 3 -12.71 -8.04 23.64
N LEU A 4 -11.94 -9.10 23.36
CA LEU A 4 -10.87 -9.11 22.39
C LEU A 4 -11.34 -8.79 20.95
N ILE A 5 -12.53 -9.26 20.55
CA ILE A 5 -13.09 -9.02 19.22
C ILE A 5 -13.56 -7.56 19.08
N VAL A 6 -14.14 -6.99 20.16
CA VAL A 6 -14.60 -5.60 20.16
C VAL A 6 -13.43 -4.63 20.07
N ASN A 7 -12.32 -4.90 20.75
CA ASN A 7 -11.12 -4.07 20.67
C ASN A 7 -10.44 -4.16 19.29
N ILE A 8 -10.37 -5.35 18.69
CA ILE A 8 -9.86 -5.51 17.31
C ILE A 8 -10.73 -4.73 16.31
N LEU A 9 -12.06 -4.82 16.43
CA LEU A 9 -12.99 -4.03 15.60
C LEU A 9 -12.83 -2.52 15.82
N LEU A 10 -12.65 -2.10 17.08
CA LEU A 10 -12.46 -0.70 17.44
C LEU A 10 -11.13 -0.14 16.91
N ASP A 11 -10.07 -0.94 16.94
CA ASP A 11 -8.76 -0.60 16.38
C ASP A 11 -8.78 -0.55 14.84
N ILE A 12 -9.53 -1.44 14.19
CA ILE A 12 -9.78 -1.39 12.72
C ILE A 12 -10.54 -0.11 12.34
N MET A 13 -11.58 0.26 13.10
CA MET A 13 -12.34 1.49 12.84
C MET A 13 -11.53 2.76 13.11
N HIS A 14 -10.69 2.78 14.15
CA HIS A 14 -9.80 3.92 14.42
C HIS A 14 -8.63 4.02 13.43
N GLY A 15 -8.11 2.88 12.94
CA GLY A 15 -7.07 2.83 11.90
C GLY A 15 -7.56 3.42 10.57
N ALA A 16 -8.78 3.06 10.15
CA ALA A 16 -9.42 3.61 8.95
C ALA A 16 -9.61 5.15 9.03
N ALA A 17 -9.97 5.67 10.21
CA ALA A 17 -10.13 7.11 10.42
C ALA A 17 -8.80 7.88 10.39
N LYS A 18 -7.68 7.23 10.72
CA LYS A 18 -6.34 7.86 10.75
C LYS A 18 -5.73 8.01 9.35
N PHE A 19 -6.12 7.16 8.40
CA PHE A 19 -5.72 7.28 7.00
C PHE A 19 -6.29 8.53 6.31
N ILE A 20 -7.43 9.05 6.82
CA ILE A 20 -8.07 10.29 6.33
C ILE A 20 -7.44 11.55 6.97
N LYS A 21 -6.22 11.48 7.50
CA LYS A 21 -5.41 12.70 7.72
C LYS A 21 -4.58 12.98 6.47
N LYS A 22 -5.16 13.82 5.60
CA LYS A 22 -4.57 14.47 4.43
C LYS A 22 -3.12 14.94 4.66
N THR A 23 -2.12 14.11 4.43
CA THR A 23 -0.74 14.56 4.21
C THR A 23 -0.61 14.98 2.75
N LYS A 24 -0.63 16.30 2.51
CA LYS A 24 -0.26 16.89 1.23
C LYS A 24 1.15 16.45 0.86
N GLN A 25 1.30 15.49 -0.05
CA GLN A 25 2.58 15.21 -0.70
C GLN A 25 2.54 15.82 -2.09
N THR A 26 3.41 16.81 -2.29
CA THR A 26 3.72 17.46 -3.56
C THR A 26 4.91 16.72 -4.19
N ASP A 27 4.88 16.50 -5.50
CA ASP A 27 6.04 16.01 -6.24
C ASP A 27 7.11 17.10 -6.39
N LYS A 28 8.23 16.76 -7.06
CA LYS A 28 9.38 17.64 -7.27
C LYS A 28 9.05 18.86 -8.14
N GLU A 29 7.89 18.87 -8.81
CA GLU A 29 7.37 19.98 -9.61
C GLU A 29 6.25 20.77 -8.91
N GLY A 30 5.89 20.42 -7.66
CA GLY A 30 4.88 21.14 -6.88
C GLY A 30 3.43 20.78 -7.23
N GLU A 31 3.20 19.72 -8.01
CA GLU A 31 1.85 19.27 -8.38
C GLU A 31 1.22 18.48 -7.23
N VAL A 32 0.00 18.87 -6.87
CA VAL A 32 -0.76 18.24 -5.79
C VAL A 32 -1.37 16.94 -6.33
N PHE A 33 -0.80 15.79 -5.95
CA PHE A 33 -1.21 14.47 -6.44
C PHE A 33 -2.63 14.03 -6.03
N TYR A 34 -3.37 14.86 -5.27
CA TYR A 34 -4.80 14.66 -5.00
C TYR A 34 -5.68 14.78 -6.26
N GLY A 35 -5.25 15.52 -7.29
CA GLY A 35 -6.10 15.91 -8.43
C GLY A 35 -6.38 14.82 -9.48
N ARG A 36 -5.57 13.76 -9.57
CA ARG A 36 -5.78 12.67 -10.54
C ARG A 36 -6.33 11.37 -9.93
N ILE A 37 -6.58 11.36 -8.61
CA ILE A 37 -7.06 10.20 -7.84
C ILE A 37 -8.57 10.01 -7.94
N ILE A 38 -9.34 10.95 -8.50
CA ILE A 38 -10.79 10.78 -8.81
C ILE A 38 -11.00 9.91 -10.08
N LYS A 39 -10.24 8.83 -10.16
CA LYS A 39 -10.65 7.55 -10.72
C LYS A 39 -10.14 6.51 -9.73
N ILE A 40 -10.76 6.50 -8.55
CA ILE A 40 -10.57 5.43 -7.58
C ILE A 40 -11.14 4.18 -8.26
N THR A 41 -10.27 3.43 -8.91
CA THR A 41 -10.64 2.08 -9.36
C THR A 41 -10.79 1.23 -8.11
N GLU A 42 -11.77 0.32 -8.09
CA GLU A 42 -12.00 -0.60 -6.95
C GLU A 42 -10.73 -1.35 -6.53
N TYR A 43 -9.80 -1.57 -7.47
CA TYR A 43 -8.48 -2.14 -7.20
C TYR A 43 -7.63 -1.31 -6.22
N ARG A 44 -7.67 0.02 -6.31
CA ARG A 44 -6.91 0.90 -5.40
C ARG A 44 -7.47 0.83 -3.97
N LYS A 45 -8.81 0.83 -3.83
CA LYS A 45 -9.47 0.67 -2.52
C LYS A 45 -9.10 -0.67 -1.88
N LYS A 46 -9.15 -1.76 -2.66
CA LYS A 46 -8.79 -3.09 -2.16
C LYS A 46 -7.35 -3.14 -1.62
N VAL A 47 -6.39 -2.52 -2.31
CA VAL A 47 -4.99 -2.50 -1.84
C VAL A 47 -4.84 -1.67 -0.55
N GLU A 48 -5.55 -0.55 -0.44
CA GLU A 48 -5.57 0.29 0.75
C GLU A 48 -6.18 -0.43 1.96
N GLU A 49 -7.33 -1.08 1.77
CA GLU A 49 -7.98 -1.92 2.78
C GLU A 49 -7.06 -3.05 3.25
N GLN A 50 -6.34 -3.69 2.33
CA GLN A 50 -5.39 -4.75 2.66
C GLN A 50 -4.20 -4.22 3.46
N LEU A 51 -3.67 -3.04 3.11
CA LEU A 51 -2.61 -2.39 3.88
C LEU A 51 -3.07 -2.12 5.32
N ILE A 52 -4.27 -1.58 5.50
CA ILE A 52 -4.88 -1.35 6.82
C ILE A 52 -5.04 -2.68 7.57
N GLN A 53 -5.54 -3.72 6.91
CA GLN A 53 -5.73 -5.04 7.51
C GLN A 53 -4.42 -5.66 8.00
N VAL A 54 -3.29 -5.38 7.33
CA VAL A 54 -1.96 -5.84 7.76
C VAL A 54 -1.21 -4.84 8.66
N GLY A 55 -1.92 -3.83 9.17
CA GLY A 55 -1.40 -2.86 10.13
C GLY A 55 -0.54 -1.74 9.54
N ILE A 56 -0.67 -1.45 8.25
CA ILE A 56 0.02 -0.34 7.56
C ILE A 56 -1.02 0.75 7.24
N ASN A 57 -1.04 1.78 8.07
CA ASN A 57 -2.08 2.81 8.09
C ASN A 57 -1.63 4.16 7.52
N SER A 58 -0.42 4.25 6.95
CA SER A 58 0.07 5.47 6.31
C SER A 58 1.18 5.21 5.31
N VAL A 59 1.44 6.17 4.43
CA VAL A 59 2.60 6.15 3.53
C VAL A 59 3.91 6.15 4.32
N ASP A 60 3.98 6.85 5.45
CA ASP A 60 5.18 6.85 6.29
C ASP A 60 5.44 5.49 6.95
N GLU A 61 4.38 4.78 7.35
CA GLU A 61 4.49 3.38 7.79
C GLU A 61 4.88 2.46 6.63
N LEU A 62 4.31 2.65 5.44
CA LEU A 62 4.69 1.89 4.25
C LEU A 62 6.17 2.12 3.89
N LYS A 63 6.69 3.34 4.02
CA LYS A 63 8.11 3.66 3.82
C LYS A 63 9.00 2.98 4.86
N LYS A 64 8.57 2.91 6.12
CA LYS A 64 9.30 2.21 7.19
C LYS A 64 9.34 0.70 6.98
N VAL A 65 8.23 0.12 6.49
CA VAL A 65 8.10 -1.32 6.24
C VAL A 65 8.78 -1.73 4.93
N GLY A 66 8.66 -0.92 3.89
CA GLY A 66 9.11 -1.22 2.53
C GLY A 66 8.07 -2.00 1.71
N ALA A 67 8.10 -1.85 0.38
CA ALA A 67 7.11 -2.45 -0.51
C ALA A 67 7.11 -3.98 -0.46
N LYS A 68 8.30 -4.60 -0.46
CA LYS A 68 8.48 -6.05 -0.41
C LYS A 68 7.86 -6.68 0.84
N ALA A 69 8.16 -6.13 2.02
CA ALA A 69 7.62 -6.63 3.28
C ALA A 69 6.12 -6.37 3.41
N ALA A 70 5.63 -5.19 2.97
CA ALA A 70 4.20 -4.91 2.92
C ALA A 70 3.46 -5.90 2.01
N TRP A 71 4.03 -6.21 0.85
CA TRP A 71 3.46 -7.17 -0.09
C TRP A 71 3.40 -8.59 0.48
N LEU A 72 4.44 -9.04 1.21
CA LEU A 72 4.41 -10.35 1.89
C LEU A 72 3.27 -10.43 2.90
N LYS A 73 3.09 -9.40 3.73
CA LYS A 73 1.96 -9.35 4.67
C LYS A 73 0.61 -9.40 3.95
N ILE A 74 0.47 -8.69 2.83
CA ILE A 74 -0.75 -8.73 2.03
C ILE A 74 -0.97 -10.14 1.45
N GLN A 75 0.09 -10.83 1.00
CA GLN A 75 0.00 -12.18 0.48
C GLN A 75 -0.43 -13.21 1.55
N GLU A 76 -0.18 -12.94 2.84
CA GLU A 76 -0.69 -13.80 3.92
C GLU A 76 -2.23 -13.77 4.04
N ILE A 77 -2.86 -12.66 3.65
CA ILE A 77 -4.32 -12.48 3.70
C ILE A 77 -5.01 -12.58 2.33
N ASP A 78 -4.26 -12.42 1.24
CA ASP A 78 -4.73 -12.47 -0.15
C ASP A 78 -3.64 -13.05 -1.05
N GLU A 79 -3.66 -14.36 -1.27
CA GLU A 79 -2.73 -15.08 -2.16
C GLU A 79 -2.80 -14.58 -3.61
N SER A 80 -3.88 -13.88 -3.99
CA SER A 80 -4.00 -13.23 -5.30
C SER A 80 -3.13 -11.96 -5.44
N ALA A 81 -2.28 -11.66 -4.45
CA ALA A 81 -1.34 -10.54 -4.50
C ALA A 81 -0.41 -10.70 -5.71
N CYS A 82 -0.53 -9.79 -6.67
CA CYS A 82 0.22 -9.88 -7.93
C CYS A 82 1.38 -8.87 -7.99
N ILE A 83 2.27 -9.04 -8.96
CA ILE A 83 3.41 -8.14 -9.21
C ILE A 83 2.99 -6.67 -9.40
N ASN A 84 1.81 -6.43 -9.99
CA ASN A 84 1.28 -5.07 -10.16
C ASN A 84 1.01 -4.37 -8.82
N ARG A 85 0.65 -5.14 -7.78
CA ARG A 85 0.46 -4.63 -6.42
C ARG A 85 1.81 -4.25 -5.82
N LEU A 86 2.80 -5.11 -5.93
CA LEU A 86 4.16 -4.84 -5.45
C LEU A 86 4.74 -3.56 -6.07
N MET A 87 4.65 -3.42 -7.41
CA MET A 87 5.11 -2.20 -8.09
C MET A 87 4.30 -0.95 -7.73
N ALA A 88 3.01 -1.10 -7.41
CA ALA A 88 2.19 0.02 -6.96
C ALA A 88 2.61 0.50 -5.56
N LEU A 89 3.00 -0.41 -4.67
CA LEU A 89 3.52 -0.09 -3.34
C LEU A 89 4.86 0.66 -3.45
N GLU A 90 5.78 0.19 -4.29
CA GLU A 90 7.06 0.89 -4.50
C GLU A 90 6.86 2.28 -5.12
N GLY A 91 5.99 2.38 -6.12
CA GLY A 91 5.63 3.68 -6.68
C GLY A 91 5.03 4.65 -5.64
N ALA A 92 4.23 4.14 -4.69
CA ALA A 92 3.71 4.96 -3.60
C ALA A 92 4.81 5.41 -2.62
N ILE A 93 5.83 4.59 -2.38
CA ILE A 93 7.01 4.94 -1.57
C ILE A 93 7.85 6.03 -2.26
N GLU A 94 8.14 5.86 -3.54
CA GLU A 94 8.94 6.80 -4.35
C GLU A 94 8.17 8.08 -4.75
N GLY A 95 6.84 8.07 -4.60
CA GLY A 95 5.98 9.18 -5.04
C GLY A 95 5.80 9.26 -6.56
N VAL A 96 5.94 8.14 -7.28
CA VAL A 96 5.83 8.05 -8.73
C VAL A 96 4.82 6.99 -9.18
N LYS A 97 4.34 7.08 -10.43
CA LYS A 97 3.53 5.99 -11.00
C LYS A 97 4.40 4.74 -11.19
N LYS A 98 3.84 3.54 -11.02
CA LYS A 98 4.59 2.27 -11.27
C LYS A 98 5.28 2.19 -12.63
N THR A 99 4.74 2.86 -13.65
CA THR A 99 5.32 2.91 -15.00
C THR A 99 6.61 3.73 -15.04
N MET A 100 6.76 4.68 -14.11
CA MET A 100 7.90 5.59 -13.96
C MET A 100 9.00 5.05 -13.05
N LEU A 101 8.80 3.90 -12.40
CA LEU A 101 9.88 3.23 -11.67
C LEU A 101 11.03 2.91 -12.63
N SER A 102 12.27 3.01 -12.14
CA SER A 102 13.45 2.64 -12.93
C SER A 102 13.39 1.16 -13.33
N ASP A 103 14.07 0.81 -14.42
CA ASP A 103 14.11 -0.59 -14.86
C ASP A 103 14.85 -1.49 -13.88
N GLU A 104 15.84 -0.95 -13.17
CA GLU A 104 16.54 -1.63 -12.08
C GLU A 104 15.57 -2.01 -10.95
N VAL A 105 14.79 -1.04 -10.45
CA VAL A 105 13.78 -1.29 -9.41
C VAL A 105 12.73 -2.28 -9.90
N LYS A 106 12.23 -2.12 -11.12
CA LYS A 106 11.28 -3.09 -11.70
C LYS A 106 11.86 -4.50 -11.80
N SER A 107 13.15 -4.64 -12.11
CA SER A 107 13.82 -5.94 -12.21
C SER A 107 13.93 -6.59 -10.82
N ASP A 108 14.39 -5.85 -9.82
CA ASP A 108 14.49 -6.31 -8.43
C ASP A 108 13.13 -6.75 -7.87
N LEU A 109 12.07 -5.96 -8.10
CA LEU A 109 10.72 -6.32 -7.68
C LEU A 109 10.18 -7.56 -8.40
N LYS A 110 10.49 -7.72 -9.69
CA LYS A 110 10.10 -8.92 -10.46
C LYS A 110 10.79 -10.16 -9.93
N GLU A 111 12.08 -10.08 -9.67
CA GLU A 111 12.85 -11.18 -9.08
C GLU A 111 12.24 -11.56 -7.74
N PHE A 112 12.14 -10.60 -6.81
CA PHE A 112 11.52 -10.83 -5.51
C PHE A 112 10.16 -11.51 -5.60
N TYR A 113 9.28 -11.05 -6.50
CA TYR A 113 7.97 -11.67 -6.72
C TYR A 113 8.06 -13.13 -7.18
N GLN A 114 8.99 -13.50 -8.06
CA GLN A 114 9.13 -14.88 -8.51
C GLN A 114 9.52 -15.82 -7.36
N TRP A 115 10.37 -15.34 -6.43
CA TRP A 115 10.82 -16.12 -5.28
C TRP A 115 9.76 -16.27 -4.18
N ASN A 116 8.79 -15.35 -4.11
CA ASN A 116 7.88 -15.25 -2.96
C ASN A 116 6.40 -15.49 -3.29
N LYS A 117 6.00 -15.51 -4.56
CA LYS A 117 4.61 -15.80 -4.94
C LYS A 117 4.23 -17.23 -4.49
N LYS A 118 3.06 -17.35 -3.86
CA LYS A 118 2.40 -18.62 -3.54
C LYS A 118 1.70 -19.20 -4.77
#